data_AF-G2X2V8-F1
#
_entry.id   AF-G2X2V8-F1
#
_cell.length_a   1.000
_cell.length_b   1.000
_cell.length_c   1.000
_cell.angle_alpha   90.00
_cell.angle_beta   90.00
_cell.angle_gamma   90.00
#
_symmetry.space_group_name_H-M   'P 1'
#
loop_
_entity.id
_entity.type
_entity.pdbx_description
1 polymer ?
#
loop_
_entity_poly.entity_id
_entity_poly.type
_entity_poly.pdbx_seq_one_letter_code
_entity_poly.pdbx_strand_id
1 'polypeptide(L)'
;MVCILVSTAIRISQCLNLHVLGQDAPTTATTNGTGRKRSDQELVEREIQKRIWWFLVRYDWLQIPFQNICQIHPTQFTTPMPLNCFDELERMIRDGMVDTQSDHVPTSTRWTVTMDQVLIWKHQDRINAGNAQGGGSQTLEALYEHVIWADREIKHLYATWPLFMREVDASTVQAGTNECLPTVPMPGLLLLCTAHKILSVHRHFQLLSFRDRRFAFTQMSCLAIVERALTAIQAWPDTTETRIARRMWTTLTQVVSCSVNLVFALVFKNENPLMYDVSKLRNLLSFTKDFLQREEHASSIAARGVKLIGALADLERWPEGPKDIEEEMGRLVRQFAASDGRGHGMAQAEAQGIVFPPLSQDVWDIFNTGGSVFSEYLMDQDFQI
;
A
#
# COMPACT_ATOMS: atom_id res chain seq x y z
N MET A 1 -4.83 15.19 12.25
CA MET A 1 -5.94 15.95 11.61
C MET A 1 -6.69 15.13 10.54
N VAL A 2 -5.98 14.50 9.58
CA VAL A 2 -6.62 13.70 8.51
C VAL A 2 -7.45 12.53 9.05
N CYS A 3 -6.95 11.78 10.04
CA CYS A 3 -7.69 10.65 10.63
C CYS A 3 -9.01 11.08 11.30
N ILE A 4 -9.02 12.25 11.96
CA ILE A 4 -10.22 12.81 12.60
C ILE A 4 -11.28 13.15 11.56
N LEU A 5 -10.88 13.76 10.43
CA LEU A 5 -11.79 14.07 9.33
C LEU A 5 -12.38 12.80 8.71
N VAL A 6 -11.56 11.76 8.53
CA VAL A 6 -12.02 10.46 8.01
C VAL A 6 -13.01 9.81 8.98
N SER A 7 -12.67 9.72 10.27
CA SER A 7 -13.59 9.22 11.30
C SER A 7 -14.92 9.99 11.31
N THR A 8 -14.87 11.30 11.14
CA THR A 8 -16.07 12.15 11.08
C THR A 8 -16.89 11.84 9.83
N ALA A 9 -16.27 11.71 8.65
CA ALA A 9 -16.94 11.34 7.41
C ALA A 9 -17.56 9.93 7.47
N ILE A 10 -16.90 8.98 8.15
CA ILE A 10 -17.44 7.64 8.42
C ILE A 10 -18.70 7.75 9.28
N ARG A 11 -18.67 8.53 10.37
CA ARG A 11 -19.85 8.71 11.23
C ARG A 11 -21.00 9.39 10.52
N ILE A 12 -20.75 10.44 9.73
CA ILE A 12 -21.78 11.10 8.91
C ILE A 12 -22.41 10.08 7.94
N SER A 13 -21.58 9.29 7.25
CA SER A 13 -22.05 8.26 6.31
C SER A 13 -22.87 7.15 7.00
N GLN A 14 -22.53 6.81 8.23
CA GLN A 14 -23.32 5.88 9.04
C GLN A 14 -24.68 6.47 9.45
N CYS A 15 -24.72 7.76 9.84
CA CYS A 15 -25.98 8.46 10.11
C CYS A 15 -26.89 8.53 8.88
N LEU A 16 -26.30 8.59 7.68
CA LEU A 16 -27.01 8.52 6.39
C LEU A 16 -27.32 7.09 5.93
N ASN A 17 -27.03 6.08 6.76
CA ASN A 17 -27.25 4.66 6.46
C ASN A 17 -26.51 4.13 5.21
N LEU A 18 -25.43 4.79 4.78
CA LEU A 18 -24.65 4.36 3.61
C LEU A 18 -23.93 3.02 3.81
N HIS A 19 -23.82 2.56 5.04
CA HIS A 19 -23.25 1.27 5.44
C HIS A 19 -24.23 0.09 5.31
N VAL A 20 -25.53 0.35 5.14
CA VAL A 20 -26.57 -0.69 5.12
C VAL A 20 -27.52 -0.52 3.92
N LEU A 21 -26.98 -0.36 2.72
CA LEU A 21 -27.78 -0.18 1.51
C LEU A 21 -28.53 -1.46 1.05
N GLY A 22 -28.28 -2.62 1.67
CA GLY A 22 -28.89 -3.90 1.32
C GLY A 22 -28.44 -4.45 -0.03
N GLN A 23 -28.89 -5.65 -0.39
CA GLN A 23 -28.53 -6.29 -1.66
C GLN A 23 -29.11 -5.53 -2.86
N ASP A 24 -28.45 -5.66 -4.01
CA ASP A 24 -29.00 -5.17 -5.26
C ASP A 24 -30.25 -5.96 -5.63
N ALA A 25 -31.26 -5.24 -6.12
CA ALA A 25 -32.47 -5.88 -6.61
C ALA A 25 -32.10 -6.72 -7.84
N PRO A 26 -32.61 -7.95 -7.98
CA PRO A 26 -32.35 -8.76 -9.16
C PRO A 26 -32.80 -8.01 -10.41
N THR A 27 -32.10 -8.22 -11.53
CA THR A 27 -32.21 -7.45 -12.78
C THR A 27 -33.63 -7.41 -13.38
N THR A 28 -34.51 -8.29 -12.93
CA THR A 28 -35.92 -8.39 -13.34
C THR A 28 -36.91 -7.67 -12.42
N ALA A 29 -36.49 -7.27 -11.22
CA ALA A 29 -37.33 -6.60 -10.25
C ALA A 29 -37.27 -5.08 -10.45
N THR A 30 -38.01 -4.59 -11.45
CA THR A 30 -38.23 -3.14 -11.59
C THR A 30 -38.96 -2.56 -10.38
N THR A 31 -39.72 -3.38 -9.64
CA THR A 31 -40.47 -2.97 -8.46
C THR A 31 -39.65 -3.09 -7.18
N ASN A 32 -39.55 -2.00 -6.42
CA ASN A 32 -39.13 -2.04 -5.02
C ASN A 32 -40.10 -2.89 -4.17
N GLY A 33 -39.78 -3.18 -2.91
CA GLY A 33 -40.62 -3.98 -2.00
C GLY A 33 -42.05 -3.45 -1.75
N THR A 34 -42.40 -2.30 -2.36
CA THR A 34 -43.73 -1.68 -2.34
C THR A 34 -44.46 -1.71 -3.70
N GLY A 35 -43.89 -2.37 -4.72
CA GLY A 35 -44.52 -2.52 -6.05
C GLY A 35 -44.30 -1.34 -7.01
N ARG A 36 -43.49 -0.34 -6.63
CA ARG A 36 -43.21 0.86 -7.43
C ARG A 36 -41.92 0.70 -8.25
N LYS A 37 -41.96 1.07 -9.52
CA LYS A 37 -40.75 1.13 -10.36
C LYS A 37 -39.74 2.10 -9.77
N ARG A 38 -38.48 1.67 -9.59
CA ARG A 38 -37.41 2.61 -9.21
C ARG A 38 -37.26 3.70 -10.27
N SER A 39 -37.06 4.94 -9.84
CA SER A 39 -36.71 6.01 -10.77
C SER A 39 -35.23 5.93 -11.16
N ASP A 40 -34.88 6.45 -12.33
CA ASP A 40 -33.47 6.55 -12.77
C ASP A 40 -32.63 7.31 -11.74
N GLN A 41 -33.22 8.34 -11.11
CA GLN A 41 -32.57 9.10 -10.04
C GLN A 41 -32.27 8.24 -8.80
N GLU A 42 -33.19 7.34 -8.39
CA GLU A 42 -32.96 6.43 -7.26
C GLU A 42 -31.84 5.42 -7.57
N LEU A 43 -31.70 4.98 -8.83
CA LEU A 43 -30.63 4.08 -9.25
C LEU A 43 -29.27 4.78 -9.25
N VAL A 44 -29.21 6.00 -9.77
CA VAL A 44 -28.00 6.83 -9.77
C VAL A 44 -27.57 7.15 -8.34
N GLU A 45 -28.49 7.60 -7.50
CA GLU A 45 -28.23 7.92 -6.11
C GLU A 45 -27.68 6.70 -5.36
N ARG A 46 -28.24 5.51 -5.59
CA ARG A 46 -27.76 4.27 -4.98
C ARG A 46 -26.31 3.97 -5.35
N GLU A 47 -25.90 4.10 -6.61
CA GLU A 47 -24.51 3.87 -7.01
C GLU A 47 -23.56 4.93 -6.42
N ILE A 48 -23.99 6.20 -6.36
CA ILE A 48 -23.22 7.25 -5.70
C ILE A 48 -23.00 6.90 -4.22
N GLN A 49 -24.04 6.47 -3.52
CA GLN A 49 -23.97 6.06 -2.12
C GLN A 49 -23.00 4.88 -1.91
N LYS A 50 -23.03 3.87 -2.78
CA LYS A 50 -22.05 2.76 -2.74
C LYS A 50 -20.63 3.26 -2.94
N ARG A 51 -20.39 4.13 -3.94
CA ARG A 51 -19.05 4.67 -4.24
C ARG A 51 -18.51 5.50 -3.07
N ILE A 52 -19.34 6.32 -2.43
CA ILE A 52 -18.96 7.07 -1.23
C ILE A 52 -18.59 6.13 -0.08
N TRP A 53 -19.43 5.13 0.21
CA TRP A 53 -19.16 4.18 1.29
C TRP A 53 -17.85 3.42 1.06
N TRP A 54 -17.66 2.85 -0.14
CA TRP A 54 -16.46 2.10 -0.46
C TRP A 54 -15.21 2.96 -0.58
N PHE A 55 -15.33 4.25 -0.93
CA PHE A 55 -14.23 5.20 -0.81
C PHE A 55 -13.76 5.33 0.65
N LEU A 56 -14.69 5.43 1.61
CA LEU A 56 -14.35 5.53 3.03
C LEU A 56 -13.78 4.22 3.59
N VAL A 57 -14.36 3.08 3.23
CA VAL A 57 -13.78 1.75 3.54
C VAL A 57 -12.34 1.67 3.03
N ARG A 58 -12.13 2.10 1.78
CA ARG A 58 -10.81 2.13 1.15
C ARG A 58 -9.84 3.10 1.84
N TYR A 59 -10.32 4.19 2.40
CA TYR A 59 -9.45 5.15 3.07
C TYR A 59 -9.09 4.69 4.49
N ASP A 60 -10.03 4.05 5.18
CA ASP A 60 -9.83 3.48 6.52
C ASP A 60 -8.86 2.29 6.47
N TRP A 61 -9.06 1.35 5.55
CA TRP A 61 -8.19 0.15 5.48
C TRP A 61 -6.79 0.42 4.95
N LEU A 62 -6.59 1.52 4.21
CA LEU A 62 -5.25 1.98 3.83
C LEU A 62 -4.39 2.37 5.07
N GLN A 63 -5.03 2.72 6.18
CA GLN A 63 -4.36 3.13 7.44
C GLN A 63 -4.08 1.96 8.39
N ILE A 64 -4.41 0.71 7.99
CA ILE A 64 -4.17 -0.47 8.82
C ILE A 64 -2.67 -0.77 8.98
N PRO A 65 -1.84 -0.79 7.93
CA PRO A 65 -0.42 -0.56 8.13
C PRO A 65 -0.23 0.80 8.80
N PHE A 66 0.87 1.22 9.40
CA PHE A 66 0.88 2.49 10.16
C PHE A 66 0.10 2.47 11.50
N GLN A 67 -1.22 2.23 11.55
CA GLN A 67 -1.99 2.38 12.81
C GLN A 67 -2.40 1.07 13.50
N ASN A 68 -2.35 -0.07 12.81
CA ASN A 68 -2.84 -1.38 13.28
C ASN A 68 -4.32 -1.42 13.70
N ILE A 69 -5.09 -0.40 13.33
CA ILE A 69 -6.52 -0.28 13.65
C ILE A 69 -7.30 0.06 12.37
N CYS A 70 -8.59 -0.26 12.40
CA CYS A 70 -9.56 0.20 11.42
C CYS A 70 -10.84 0.61 12.16
N GLN A 71 -11.59 1.56 11.60
CA GLN A 71 -12.86 2.03 12.12
C GLN A 71 -14.03 1.22 11.54
N ILE A 72 -13.88 0.66 10.33
CA ILE A 72 -14.92 -0.06 9.62
C ILE A 72 -14.55 -1.53 9.54
N HIS A 73 -15.26 -2.36 10.30
CA HIS A 73 -15.11 -3.81 10.20
C HIS A 73 -16.04 -4.39 9.11
N PRO A 74 -15.61 -5.37 8.29
CA PRO A 74 -16.45 -5.96 7.22
C PRO A 74 -17.78 -6.54 7.68
N THR A 75 -17.89 -6.99 8.93
CA THR A 75 -19.15 -7.54 9.48
C THR A 75 -20.14 -6.47 9.93
N GLN A 76 -19.76 -5.18 9.89
CA GLN A 76 -20.57 -4.06 10.37
C GLN A 76 -21.32 -3.32 9.26
N PHE A 77 -21.22 -3.78 8.00
CA PHE A 77 -21.89 -3.15 6.88
C PHE A 77 -22.36 -4.20 5.86
N THR A 78 -23.42 -3.87 5.11
CA THR A 78 -24.03 -4.74 4.10
C THR A 78 -24.07 -4.12 2.71
N THR A 79 -23.51 -2.91 2.56
CA THR A 79 -23.43 -2.20 1.29
C THR A 79 -22.58 -2.97 0.27
N PRO A 80 -23.15 -3.37 -0.89
CA PRO A 80 -22.42 -4.10 -1.93
C PRO A 80 -21.42 -3.18 -2.63
N MET A 81 -20.47 -3.78 -3.36
CA MET A 81 -19.53 -3.03 -4.19
C MET A 81 -20.24 -2.23 -5.28
N PRO A 82 -19.71 -1.06 -5.68
CA PRO A 82 -20.24 -0.29 -6.80
C PRO A 82 -20.16 -1.11 -8.10
N LEU A 83 -21.18 -0.95 -8.96
CA LEU A 83 -21.21 -1.61 -10.26
C LEU A 83 -20.28 -0.91 -11.24
N ASN A 84 -19.61 -1.69 -12.09
CA ASN A 84 -18.81 -1.15 -13.19
C ASN A 84 -19.74 -0.49 -14.21
N CYS A 85 -19.90 0.83 -14.19
CA CYS A 85 -20.80 1.57 -15.09
C CYS A 85 -20.19 2.93 -15.46
N PHE A 86 -20.69 3.51 -16.55
CA PHE A 86 -20.34 4.86 -16.98
C PHE A 86 -20.96 5.92 -16.06
N ASP A 87 -20.40 7.13 -16.07
CA ASP A 87 -20.85 8.22 -15.21
C ASP A 87 -21.91 9.10 -15.89
N GLU A 88 -22.01 9.09 -17.23
CA GLU A 88 -23.06 9.82 -17.95
C GLU A 88 -24.41 9.13 -17.77
N LEU A 89 -25.44 9.88 -17.35
CA LEU A 89 -26.78 9.36 -17.04
C LEU A 89 -27.35 8.46 -18.15
N GLU A 90 -27.26 8.91 -19.40
CA GLU A 90 -27.77 8.22 -20.59
C GLU A 90 -27.06 6.89 -20.88
N ARG A 91 -25.81 6.75 -20.43
CA ARG A 91 -25.00 5.53 -20.58
C ARG A 91 -25.07 4.64 -19.35
N MET A 92 -25.30 5.23 -18.17
CA MET A 92 -25.40 4.55 -16.90
C MET A 92 -26.72 3.81 -16.76
N ILE A 93 -27.83 4.39 -17.24
CA ILE A 93 -29.16 3.81 -17.11
C ILE A 93 -29.69 3.38 -18.48
N ARG A 94 -29.99 2.09 -18.63
CA ARG A 94 -30.69 1.53 -19.80
C ARG A 94 -31.88 0.69 -19.34
N ASP A 95 -33.02 0.88 -19.99
CA ASP A 95 -34.26 0.16 -19.72
C ASP A 95 -34.69 0.19 -18.23
N GLY A 96 -34.43 1.32 -17.56
CA GLY A 96 -34.75 1.52 -16.14
C GLY A 96 -33.87 0.72 -15.18
N MET A 97 -32.66 0.35 -15.59
CA MET A 97 -31.66 -0.40 -14.80
C MET A 97 -30.25 0.17 -14.99
N VAL A 98 -29.36 -0.06 -14.02
CA VAL A 98 -27.94 0.29 -14.16
C VAL A 98 -27.29 -0.64 -15.19
N ASP A 99 -26.79 -0.06 -16.27
CA ASP A 99 -26.11 -0.78 -17.33
C ASP A 99 -24.68 -1.13 -16.92
N THR A 100 -24.53 -2.33 -16.38
CA THR A 100 -23.25 -2.83 -15.87
C THR A 100 -22.37 -3.30 -17.03
N GLN A 101 -21.17 -2.74 -17.10
CA GLN A 101 -20.16 -3.08 -18.08
C GLN A 101 -19.34 -4.29 -17.66
N SER A 102 -18.81 -4.99 -18.67
CA SER A 102 -17.78 -6.01 -18.47
C SER A 102 -16.54 -5.42 -17.78
N ASP A 103 -15.86 -6.24 -16.99
CA ASP A 103 -14.59 -5.92 -16.34
C ASP A 103 -13.48 -5.45 -17.30
N HIS A 104 -13.60 -5.77 -18.60
CA HIS A 104 -12.65 -5.35 -19.64
C HIS A 104 -12.92 -3.94 -20.19
N VAL A 105 -14.01 -3.30 -19.78
CA VAL A 105 -14.34 -1.93 -20.19
C VAL A 105 -13.76 -0.96 -19.16
N PRO A 106 -12.91 0.01 -19.59
CA PRO A 106 -12.44 1.05 -18.69
C PRO A 106 -13.62 1.94 -18.29
N THR A 107 -13.81 2.15 -17.00
CA THR A 107 -14.73 3.14 -16.44
C THR A 107 -14.09 3.77 -15.20
N SER A 108 -14.57 4.94 -14.78
CA SER A 108 -14.15 5.58 -13.53
C SER A 108 -14.25 4.63 -12.32
N THR A 109 -15.33 3.84 -12.26
CA THR A 109 -15.53 2.84 -11.20
C THR A 109 -14.52 1.72 -11.26
N ARG A 110 -14.20 1.21 -12.46
CA ARG A 110 -13.25 0.09 -12.59
C ARG A 110 -11.85 0.44 -12.09
N TRP A 111 -11.42 1.68 -12.31
CA TRP A 111 -10.15 2.19 -11.82
C TRP A 111 -10.10 2.37 -10.30
N THR A 112 -11.25 2.60 -9.66
CA THR A 112 -11.35 2.91 -8.23
C THR A 112 -11.71 1.69 -7.37
N VAL A 113 -12.36 0.67 -7.94
CA VAL A 113 -12.67 -0.61 -7.29
C VAL A 113 -11.45 -1.54 -7.35
N THR A 114 -10.44 -1.26 -6.52
CA THR A 114 -9.32 -2.18 -6.31
C THR A 114 -9.55 -3.02 -5.06
N MET A 115 -9.71 -4.34 -5.23
CA MET A 115 -9.96 -5.32 -4.15
C MET A 115 -8.75 -5.55 -3.23
N ASP A 116 -7.62 -4.98 -3.60
CA ASP A 116 -6.35 -5.11 -2.90
C ASP A 116 -6.39 -4.61 -1.45
N GLN A 117 -7.36 -3.77 -1.10
CA GLN A 117 -7.57 -3.32 0.28
C GLN A 117 -8.30 -4.32 1.17
N VAL A 118 -9.18 -5.13 0.59
CA VAL A 118 -9.81 -6.25 1.31
C VAL A 118 -8.72 -7.22 1.78
N LEU A 119 -7.68 -7.42 0.97
CA LEU A 119 -6.55 -8.28 1.30
C LEU A 119 -5.69 -7.72 2.43
N ILE A 120 -5.46 -6.40 2.47
CA ILE A 120 -4.75 -5.74 3.59
C ILE A 120 -5.50 -5.95 4.90
N TRP A 121 -6.82 -5.75 4.91
CA TRP A 121 -7.63 -6.02 6.08
C TRP A 121 -7.57 -7.50 6.49
N LYS A 122 -7.78 -8.45 5.56
CA LYS A 122 -7.71 -9.90 5.83
C LYS A 122 -6.36 -10.33 6.40
N HIS A 123 -5.27 -9.73 5.90
CA HIS A 123 -3.93 -9.99 6.40
C HIS A 123 -3.79 -9.55 7.87
N GLN A 124 -4.25 -8.34 8.20
CA GLN A 124 -4.21 -7.85 9.58
C GLN A 124 -5.10 -8.67 10.52
N ASP A 125 -6.30 -9.05 10.06
CA ASP A 125 -7.23 -9.88 10.83
C ASP A 125 -6.59 -11.24 11.19
N ARG A 126 -5.90 -11.88 10.25
CA ARG A 126 -5.16 -13.13 10.49
C ARG A 126 -4.02 -12.98 11.49
N ILE A 127 -3.24 -11.89 11.40
CA ILE A 127 -2.19 -11.58 12.38
C ILE A 127 -2.80 -11.41 13.78
N ASN A 128 -3.91 -10.66 13.88
CA ASN A 128 -4.56 -10.40 15.16
C ASN A 128 -5.21 -11.65 15.77
N ALA A 129 -5.84 -12.50 14.94
CA ALA A 129 -6.45 -13.74 15.37
C ALA A 129 -5.42 -14.76 15.91
N GLY A 130 -4.21 -14.77 15.34
CA GLY A 130 -3.09 -15.55 15.87
C GLY A 130 -2.68 -15.12 17.28
N ASN A 131 -2.70 -13.82 17.56
CA ASN A 131 -2.34 -13.25 18.86
C ASN A 131 -3.40 -13.45 19.95
N ALA A 132 -4.69 -13.58 19.58
CA ALA A 132 -5.80 -13.67 20.53
C ALA A 132 -6.05 -15.09 21.09
N GLN A 133 -5.48 -16.14 20.48
CA GLN A 133 -5.79 -17.54 20.83
C GLN A 133 -5.09 -18.09 22.08
N GLY A 134 -4.58 -17.24 22.99
CA GLY A 134 -4.31 -17.58 24.40
C GLY A 134 -3.30 -18.70 24.70
N GLY A 135 -2.67 -19.31 23.70
CA GLY A 135 -1.74 -20.44 23.83
C GLY A 135 -0.40 -20.13 23.18
N GLY A 136 0.41 -19.28 23.83
CA GLY A 136 1.76 -18.91 23.39
C GLY A 136 1.80 -17.77 22.37
N SER A 137 2.88 -17.00 22.42
CA SER A 137 3.22 -15.98 21.40
C SER A 137 3.28 -16.67 20.03
N GLN A 138 2.63 -16.11 19.00
CA GLN A 138 2.72 -16.64 17.65
C GLN A 138 4.19 -16.66 17.22
N THR A 139 4.68 -17.81 16.72
CA THR A 139 6.08 -17.88 16.27
C THR A 139 6.31 -16.93 15.09
N LEU A 140 7.56 -16.45 14.95
CA LEU A 140 7.94 -15.54 13.88
C LEU A 140 7.71 -16.19 12.50
N GLU A 141 7.88 -17.50 12.40
CA GLU A 141 7.58 -18.30 11.20
C GLU A 141 6.07 -18.32 10.88
N ALA A 142 5.20 -18.49 11.88
CA ALA A 142 3.76 -18.49 11.66
C ALA A 142 3.26 -17.11 11.23
N LEU A 143 3.81 -16.03 11.80
CA LEU A 143 3.59 -14.66 11.32
C LEU A 143 4.05 -14.49 9.88
N TYR A 144 5.22 -15.06 9.55
CA TYR A 144 5.79 -14.96 8.21
C TYR A 144 4.91 -15.64 7.15
N GLU A 145 4.35 -16.81 7.45
CA GLU A 145 3.41 -17.50 6.55
C GLU A 145 2.19 -16.64 6.19
N HIS A 146 1.67 -15.85 7.14
CA HIS A 146 0.59 -14.90 6.84
C HIS A 146 1.01 -13.76 5.92
N VAL A 147 2.27 -13.31 6.00
CA VAL A 147 2.86 -12.32 5.10
C VAL A 147 3.02 -12.90 3.69
N ILE A 148 3.58 -14.10 3.57
CA ILE A 148 3.75 -14.81 2.29
C ILE A 148 2.40 -15.05 1.62
N TRP A 149 1.40 -15.47 2.39
CA TRP A 149 0.04 -15.61 1.87
C TRP A 149 -0.50 -14.30 1.29
N ALA A 150 -0.39 -13.19 2.04
CA ALA A 150 -0.91 -11.90 1.60
C ALA A 150 -0.20 -11.39 0.33
N ASP A 151 1.13 -11.56 0.27
CA ASP A 151 1.92 -11.25 -0.92
C ASP A 151 1.41 -11.98 -2.17
N ARG A 152 1.22 -13.30 -2.05
CA ARG A 152 0.73 -14.15 -3.15
C ARG A 152 -0.66 -13.74 -3.60
N GLU A 153 -1.57 -13.48 -2.66
CA GLU A 153 -2.94 -13.07 -3.00
C GLU A 153 -2.99 -11.72 -3.69
N ILE A 154 -2.18 -10.74 -3.24
CA ILE A 154 -2.12 -9.42 -3.86
C ILE A 154 -1.58 -9.53 -5.29
N LYS A 155 -0.50 -10.30 -5.50
CA LYS A 155 0.08 -10.53 -6.83
C LYS A 155 -0.85 -11.32 -7.74
N HIS A 156 -1.55 -12.32 -7.20
CA HIS A 156 -2.54 -13.08 -7.94
C HIS A 156 -3.68 -12.18 -8.40
N LEU A 157 -4.25 -11.39 -7.49
CA LEU A 157 -5.28 -10.41 -7.80
C LEU A 157 -4.81 -9.44 -8.90
N TYR A 158 -3.61 -8.88 -8.77
CA TYR A 158 -3.05 -8.00 -9.80
C TYR A 158 -2.95 -8.71 -11.16
N ALA A 159 -2.51 -9.97 -11.20
CA ALA A 159 -2.43 -10.75 -12.45
C ALA A 159 -3.80 -10.99 -13.11
N THR A 160 -4.88 -11.05 -12.32
CA THR A 160 -6.26 -11.15 -12.85
C THR A 160 -6.81 -9.84 -13.41
N TRP A 161 -6.16 -8.70 -13.17
CA TRP A 161 -6.65 -7.42 -13.68
C TRP A 161 -6.60 -7.35 -15.21
N PRO A 162 -7.59 -6.66 -15.81
CA PRO A 162 -7.59 -6.36 -17.25
C PRO A 162 -6.25 -5.77 -17.72
N LEU A 163 -5.86 -6.09 -18.95
CA LEU A 163 -4.58 -5.64 -19.52
C LEU A 163 -4.43 -4.12 -19.50
N PHE A 164 -5.50 -3.38 -19.81
CA PHE A 164 -5.49 -1.91 -19.78
C PHE A 164 -5.16 -1.32 -18.40
N MET A 165 -5.33 -2.09 -17.30
CA MET A 165 -4.96 -1.67 -15.94
C MET A 165 -3.51 -2.01 -15.58
N ARG A 166 -2.84 -2.85 -16.38
CA ARG A 166 -1.48 -3.35 -16.12
C ARG A 166 -0.45 -2.78 -17.09
N GLU A 167 -0.86 -2.51 -18.32
CA GLU A 167 0.02 -2.09 -19.40
C GLU A 167 -0.56 -0.88 -20.13
N VAL A 168 0.33 -0.02 -20.64
CA VAL A 168 -0.04 1.10 -21.51
C VAL A 168 0.10 0.60 -22.95
N ASP A 169 -1.01 0.21 -23.57
CA ASP A 169 -1.04 -0.13 -25.00
C ASP A 169 -1.71 0.98 -25.85
N ALA A 170 -1.46 0.97 -27.16
CA ALA A 170 -2.00 1.98 -28.08
C ALA A 170 -3.54 1.98 -28.12
N SER A 171 -4.19 0.83 -27.87
CA SER A 171 -5.65 0.71 -27.77
C SER A 171 -6.21 1.34 -26.49
N THR A 172 -5.48 1.33 -25.39
CA THR A 172 -5.84 1.91 -24.08
C THR A 172 -5.82 3.44 -24.16
N VAL A 173 -4.86 3.98 -24.92
CA VAL A 173 -4.82 5.42 -25.23
C VAL A 173 -6.04 5.82 -26.06
N GLN A 174 -6.40 5.04 -27.10
CA GLN A 174 -7.58 5.33 -27.93
C GLN A 174 -8.91 5.18 -27.16
N ALA A 175 -9.08 4.15 -26.33
CA ALA A 175 -10.27 4.01 -25.49
C ALA A 175 -10.41 5.15 -24.46
N GLY A 176 -9.28 5.62 -23.92
CA GLY A 176 -9.23 6.78 -23.01
C GLY A 176 -9.46 8.13 -23.67
N THR A 177 -9.37 8.26 -25.00
CA THR A 177 -9.67 9.55 -25.66
C THR A 177 -11.16 9.92 -25.64
N ASN A 178 -12.04 8.95 -25.39
CA ASN A 178 -13.49 9.19 -25.31
C ASN A 178 -14.00 9.43 -23.89
N GLU A 179 -13.19 9.18 -22.86
CA GLU A 179 -13.57 9.34 -21.45
C GLU A 179 -12.56 10.28 -20.79
N CYS A 180 -12.99 11.24 -19.97
CA CYS A 180 -12.12 12.22 -19.31
C CYS A 180 -11.23 11.60 -18.19
N LEU A 181 -10.71 10.39 -18.41
CA LEU A 181 -9.92 9.61 -17.49
C LEU A 181 -8.44 9.67 -17.92
N PRO A 182 -7.50 9.90 -16.99
CA PRO A 182 -6.08 9.95 -17.31
C PRO A 182 -5.53 8.53 -17.53
N THR A 183 -5.94 7.84 -18.59
CA THR A 183 -5.65 6.41 -18.80
C THR A 183 -4.16 6.09 -18.93
N VAL A 184 -3.37 7.02 -19.46
CA VAL A 184 -1.91 6.84 -19.69
C VAL A 184 -1.12 6.59 -18.38
N PRO A 185 -1.21 7.44 -17.33
CA PRO A 185 -0.47 7.19 -16.09
C PRO A 185 -1.04 6.04 -15.24
N MET A 186 -2.30 5.63 -15.45
CA MET A 186 -3.03 4.77 -14.51
C MET A 186 -2.42 3.38 -14.28
N PRO A 187 -1.95 2.64 -15.30
CA PRO A 187 -1.30 1.35 -15.07
C PRO A 187 -0.05 1.45 -14.19
N GLY A 188 0.77 2.49 -14.42
CA GLY A 188 1.94 2.77 -13.59
C GLY A 188 1.56 3.13 -12.15
N LEU A 189 0.53 3.96 -11.96
CA LEU A 189 0.01 4.33 -10.63
C LEU A 189 -0.54 3.11 -9.87
N LEU A 190 -1.27 2.23 -10.56
CA LEU A 190 -1.80 1.00 -9.98
C LEU A 190 -0.68 0.04 -9.58
N LEU A 191 0.34 -0.12 -10.42
CA LEU A 191 1.50 -0.94 -10.11
C LEU A 191 2.29 -0.37 -8.93
N LEU A 192 2.46 0.95 -8.86
CA LEU A 192 3.11 1.63 -7.73
C LEU A 192 2.30 1.47 -6.43
N CYS A 193 0.98 1.57 -6.50
CA CYS A 193 0.10 1.31 -5.37
C CYS A 193 0.18 -0.16 -4.91
N THR A 194 0.23 -1.09 -5.86
CA THR A 194 0.42 -2.53 -5.59
C THR A 194 1.77 -2.79 -4.92
N ALA A 195 2.85 -2.21 -5.42
CA ALA A 195 4.17 -2.29 -4.80
C ALA A 195 4.14 -1.79 -3.35
N HIS A 196 3.52 -0.64 -3.10
CA HIS A 196 3.38 -0.10 -1.75
C HIS A 196 2.64 -1.06 -0.80
N LYS A 197 1.58 -1.74 -1.26
CA LYS A 197 0.86 -2.75 -0.47
C LYS A 197 1.70 -3.97 -0.16
N ILE A 198 2.48 -4.46 -1.13
CA ILE A 198 3.45 -5.54 -0.90
C ILE A 198 4.48 -5.12 0.15
N LEU A 199 5.01 -3.90 0.07
CA LEU A 199 5.91 -3.37 1.10
C LEU A 199 5.21 -3.31 2.48
N SER A 200 3.95 -2.89 2.53
CA SER A 200 3.18 -2.79 3.78
C SER A 200 2.94 -4.14 4.46
N VAL A 201 2.66 -5.21 3.72
CA VAL A 201 2.47 -6.55 4.32
C VAL A 201 3.80 -7.13 4.80
N HIS A 202 4.89 -6.85 4.08
CA HIS A 202 6.23 -7.33 4.44
C HIS A 202 6.92 -6.49 5.52
N ARG A 203 6.34 -5.37 5.97
CA ARG A 203 7.05 -4.35 6.78
C ARG A 203 7.77 -4.89 8.02
N HIS A 204 7.21 -5.89 8.71
CA HIS A 204 7.82 -6.46 9.92
C HIS A 204 9.07 -7.30 9.62
N PHE A 205 9.20 -7.78 8.39
CA PHE A 205 10.27 -8.67 7.95
C PHE A 205 11.26 -7.97 7.00
N GLN A 206 11.04 -6.70 6.65
CA GLN A 206 11.90 -5.99 5.68
C GLN A 206 13.36 -5.95 6.13
N LEU A 207 13.63 -5.49 7.35
CA LEU A 207 15.01 -5.45 7.85
C LEU A 207 15.52 -6.84 8.26
N LEU A 208 14.69 -7.64 8.93
CA LEU A 208 15.04 -9.01 9.33
C LEU A 208 15.49 -9.87 8.15
N SER A 209 14.89 -9.67 6.97
CA SER A 209 15.23 -10.43 5.78
C SER A 209 16.64 -10.21 5.24
N PHE A 210 17.34 -9.14 5.64
CA PHE A 210 18.75 -8.93 5.31
C PHE A 210 19.67 -9.85 6.11
N ARG A 211 19.36 -10.04 7.39
CA ARG A 211 20.16 -10.84 8.32
C ARG A 211 19.82 -12.33 8.31
N ASP A 212 18.54 -12.66 8.13
CA ASP A 212 18.04 -14.02 8.26
C ASP A 212 17.49 -14.56 6.93
N ARG A 213 18.17 -15.59 6.42
CA ARG A 213 17.83 -16.26 5.17
C ARG A 213 16.46 -16.93 5.18
N ARG A 214 15.90 -17.26 6.35
CA ARG A 214 14.52 -17.78 6.47
C ARG A 214 13.50 -16.80 5.89
N PHE A 215 13.80 -15.50 5.93
CA PHE A 215 12.93 -14.42 5.45
C PHE A 215 13.37 -13.81 4.11
N ALA A 216 14.34 -14.43 3.40
CA ALA A 216 14.91 -13.89 2.16
C ALA A 216 13.86 -13.66 1.04
N PHE A 217 12.74 -14.39 1.06
CA PHE A 217 11.64 -14.15 0.11
C PHE A 217 11.10 -12.72 0.19
N THR A 218 11.12 -12.08 1.37
CA THR A 218 10.69 -10.69 1.53
C THR A 218 11.47 -9.77 0.61
N GLN A 219 12.80 -9.89 0.57
CA GLN A 219 13.62 -9.03 -0.26
C GLN A 219 13.36 -9.30 -1.74
N MET A 220 13.34 -10.57 -2.15
CA MET A 220 13.06 -10.95 -3.54
C MET A 220 11.73 -10.37 -4.00
N SER A 221 10.70 -10.53 -3.18
CA SER A 221 9.36 -10.04 -3.48
C SER A 221 9.31 -8.52 -3.59
N CYS A 222 9.74 -7.83 -2.53
CA CYS A 222 9.66 -6.38 -2.42
C CYS A 222 10.48 -5.69 -3.51
N LEU A 223 11.72 -6.12 -3.74
CA LEU A 223 12.58 -5.48 -4.73
C LEU A 223 12.11 -5.74 -6.15
N ALA A 224 11.66 -6.96 -6.48
CA ALA A 224 11.15 -7.26 -7.81
C ALA A 224 9.94 -6.38 -8.17
N ILE A 225 9.00 -6.16 -7.24
CA ILE A 225 7.83 -5.30 -7.52
C ILE A 225 8.19 -3.82 -7.49
N VAL A 226 9.10 -3.38 -6.62
CA VAL A 226 9.61 -2.01 -6.55
C VAL A 226 10.31 -1.62 -7.86
N GLU A 227 11.21 -2.47 -8.36
CA GLU A 227 11.91 -2.23 -9.62
C GLU A 227 10.93 -2.08 -10.79
N ARG A 228 9.95 -2.99 -10.88
CA ARG A 228 8.91 -2.94 -11.93
C ARG A 228 8.08 -1.67 -11.84
N ALA A 229 7.63 -1.30 -10.63
CA ALA A 229 6.85 -0.10 -10.42
C ALA A 229 7.62 1.16 -10.80
N LEU A 230 8.84 1.33 -10.29
CA LEU A 230 9.65 2.52 -10.57
C LEU A 230 10.02 2.63 -12.05
N THR A 231 10.32 1.51 -12.71
CA THR A 231 10.56 1.48 -14.17
C THR A 231 9.33 1.94 -14.95
N ALA A 232 8.13 1.51 -14.55
CA ALA A 232 6.88 1.94 -15.19
C ALA A 232 6.62 3.45 -15.03
N ILE A 233 6.93 4.03 -13.86
CA ILE A 233 6.83 5.47 -13.60
C ILE A 233 7.90 6.25 -14.37
N GLN A 234 9.11 5.71 -14.46
CA GLN A 234 10.22 6.30 -15.21
C GLN A 234 9.93 6.39 -16.71
N ALA A 235 9.17 5.43 -17.25
CA ALA A 235 8.75 5.38 -18.65
C ALA A 235 7.59 6.33 -18.99
N TRP A 236 7.08 7.11 -18.04
CA TRP A 236 5.97 8.03 -18.31
C TRP A 236 6.33 9.09 -19.36
N PRO A 237 5.46 9.33 -20.37
CA PRO A 237 5.63 10.45 -21.28
C PRO A 237 5.46 11.78 -20.55
N ASP A 238 6.04 12.87 -21.06
CA ASP A 238 5.84 14.21 -20.50
C ASP A 238 4.53 14.83 -20.98
N THR A 239 3.44 14.49 -20.30
CA THR A 239 2.07 14.92 -20.61
C THR A 239 1.48 15.67 -19.41
N THR A 240 0.36 16.36 -19.60
CA THR A 240 -0.29 17.08 -18.49
C THR A 240 -0.76 16.10 -17.41
N GLU A 241 -1.29 14.96 -17.82
CA GLU A 241 -1.82 13.90 -16.97
C GLU A 241 -0.71 13.29 -16.10
N THR A 242 0.45 12.97 -16.70
CA THR A 242 1.60 12.42 -15.96
C THR A 242 2.25 13.44 -15.04
N ARG A 243 2.25 14.74 -15.39
CA ARG A 243 2.67 15.82 -14.49
C ARG A 243 1.74 15.98 -13.28
N ILE A 244 0.42 15.86 -13.48
CA ILE A 244 -0.55 15.84 -12.37
C ILE A 244 -0.31 14.61 -11.49
N ALA A 245 -0.20 13.43 -12.09
CA ALA A 245 0.04 12.17 -11.38
C ALA A 245 1.33 12.20 -10.54
N ARG A 246 2.41 12.81 -11.06
CA ARG A 246 3.68 13.01 -10.34
C ARG A 246 3.51 13.83 -9.06
N ARG A 247 2.63 14.83 -9.08
CA ARG A 247 2.39 15.76 -7.96
C ARG A 247 1.43 15.22 -6.92
N MET A 248 0.71 14.13 -7.22
CA MET A 248 -0.18 13.52 -6.25
C MET A 248 0.59 13.07 -5.02
N TRP A 249 0.10 13.43 -3.84
CA TRP A 249 0.72 13.10 -2.57
C TRP A 249 0.89 11.58 -2.39
N THR A 250 -0.05 10.78 -2.90
CA THR A 250 0.01 9.32 -2.89
C THR A 250 1.19 8.80 -3.71
N THR A 251 1.38 9.30 -4.94
CA THR A 251 2.53 8.96 -5.79
C THR A 251 3.84 9.26 -5.08
N LEU A 252 3.96 10.46 -4.52
CA LEU A 252 5.17 10.88 -3.80
C LEU A 252 5.46 9.98 -2.59
N THR A 253 4.46 9.69 -1.76
CA THR A 253 4.61 8.79 -0.61
C THR A 253 5.04 7.39 -1.04
N GLN A 254 4.44 6.84 -2.09
CA GLN A 254 4.76 5.49 -2.57
C GLN A 254 6.16 5.43 -3.19
N VAL A 255 6.58 6.46 -3.93
CA VAL A 255 7.96 6.59 -4.45
C VAL A 255 8.96 6.67 -3.30
N VAL A 256 8.65 7.39 -2.22
CA VAL A 256 9.50 7.42 -1.02
C VAL A 256 9.62 6.02 -0.40
N SER A 257 8.50 5.29 -0.20
CA SER A 257 8.55 3.91 0.33
C SER A 257 9.39 2.97 -0.53
N CYS A 258 9.21 3.04 -1.85
CA CYS A 258 10.00 2.26 -2.80
C CYS A 258 11.50 2.61 -2.70
N SER A 259 11.82 3.91 -2.60
CA SER A 259 13.20 4.39 -2.49
C SER A 259 13.87 3.94 -1.20
N VAL A 260 13.17 3.98 -0.06
CA VAL A 260 13.68 3.46 1.21
C VAL A 260 14.00 1.96 1.09
N ASN A 261 13.16 1.18 0.42
CA ASN A 261 13.42 -0.25 0.20
C ASN A 261 14.65 -0.50 -0.69
N LEU A 262 14.86 0.33 -1.74
CA LEU A 262 16.10 0.31 -2.52
C LEU A 262 17.33 0.65 -1.67
N VAL A 263 17.23 1.65 -0.80
CA VAL A 263 18.33 2.03 0.09
C VAL A 263 18.67 0.91 1.06
N PHE A 264 17.67 0.23 1.65
CA PHE A 264 17.93 -0.94 2.50
C PHE A 264 18.73 -2.01 1.73
N ALA A 265 18.31 -2.34 0.50
CA ALA A 265 19.03 -3.30 -0.32
C ALA A 265 20.47 -2.89 -0.65
N LEU A 266 20.72 -1.59 -0.86
CA LEU A 266 22.06 -1.06 -1.11
C LEU A 266 22.93 -1.05 0.15
N VAL A 267 22.37 -0.67 1.30
CA VAL A 267 23.05 -0.66 2.60
C VAL A 267 23.48 -2.06 3.00
N PHE A 268 22.61 -3.05 2.84
CA PHE A 268 22.86 -4.45 3.20
C PHE A 268 23.36 -5.32 2.02
N LYS A 269 23.82 -4.71 0.92
CA LYS A 269 24.24 -5.43 -0.31
C LYS A 269 25.31 -6.51 -0.07
N ASN A 270 26.17 -6.30 0.94
CA ASN A 270 27.26 -7.22 1.26
C ASN A 270 26.77 -8.52 1.92
N GLU A 271 25.58 -8.51 2.52
CA GLU A 271 24.98 -9.70 3.15
C GLU A 271 24.42 -10.65 2.09
N ASN A 272 24.04 -10.12 0.93
CA ASN A 272 23.39 -10.86 -0.15
C ASN A 272 23.93 -10.45 -1.55
N PRO A 273 25.24 -10.64 -1.83
CA PRO A 273 25.92 -10.03 -2.97
C PRO A 273 25.48 -10.54 -4.35
N LEU A 274 24.91 -11.75 -4.43
CA LEU A 274 24.43 -12.35 -5.68
C LEU A 274 22.94 -12.07 -5.95
N MET A 275 22.27 -11.40 -5.01
CA MET A 275 20.82 -11.32 -5.03
C MET A 275 20.31 -10.15 -5.89
N TYR A 276 21.14 -9.11 -6.07
CA TYR A 276 20.69 -7.85 -6.68
C TYR A 276 21.69 -7.29 -7.68
N ASP A 277 21.17 -6.66 -8.72
CA ASP A 277 21.96 -5.79 -9.60
C ASP A 277 22.13 -4.41 -8.93
N VAL A 278 23.23 -4.26 -8.18
CA VAL A 278 23.57 -3.03 -7.44
C VAL A 278 23.59 -1.80 -8.36
N SER A 279 24.05 -1.94 -9.60
CA SER A 279 24.09 -0.83 -10.56
C SER A 279 22.68 -0.39 -10.94
N LYS A 280 21.79 -1.35 -11.20
CA LYS A 280 20.37 -1.07 -11.48
C LYS A 280 19.68 -0.40 -10.29
N LEU A 281 19.89 -0.89 -9.07
CA LEU A 281 19.29 -0.30 -7.87
C LEU A 281 19.74 1.16 -7.67
N ARG A 282 21.03 1.46 -7.89
CA ARG A 282 21.56 2.83 -7.82
C ARG A 282 20.96 3.74 -8.89
N ASN A 283 20.79 3.25 -10.11
CA ASN A 283 20.17 4.02 -11.20
C ASN A 283 18.71 4.37 -10.87
N LEU A 284 17.95 3.40 -10.36
CA LEU A 284 16.57 3.64 -9.91
C LEU A 284 16.52 4.61 -8.73
N LEU A 285 17.42 4.49 -7.75
CA LEU A 285 17.49 5.41 -6.62
C LEU A 285 17.84 6.84 -7.04
N SER A 286 18.75 7.00 -8.00
CA SER A 286 19.05 8.31 -8.59
C SER A 286 17.82 8.90 -9.28
N PHE A 287 17.12 8.08 -10.07
CA PHE A 287 15.87 8.49 -10.70
C PHE A 287 14.82 8.94 -9.68
N THR A 288 14.61 8.19 -8.59
CA THR A 288 13.60 8.58 -7.59
C THR A 288 13.99 9.83 -6.82
N LYS A 289 15.28 10.04 -6.56
CA LYS A 289 15.78 11.29 -5.97
C LYS A 289 15.48 12.48 -6.89
N ASP A 290 15.81 12.39 -8.18
CA ASP A 290 15.51 13.44 -9.16
C ASP A 290 14.00 13.66 -9.31
N PHE A 291 13.21 12.58 -9.29
CA PHE A 291 11.75 12.63 -9.33
C PHE A 291 11.18 13.45 -8.17
N LEU A 292 11.64 13.20 -6.95
CA LEU A 292 11.17 13.90 -5.74
C LEU A 292 11.71 15.34 -5.68
N GLN A 293 12.97 15.58 -6.03
CA GLN A 293 13.57 16.92 -6.02
C GLN A 293 12.82 17.93 -6.88
N ARG A 294 12.29 17.50 -8.04
CA ARG A 294 11.47 18.38 -8.91
C ARG A 294 10.22 18.91 -8.21
N GLU A 295 9.70 18.21 -7.21
CA GLU A 295 8.47 18.58 -6.51
C GLU A 295 8.73 19.05 -5.06
N GLU A 296 9.99 19.21 -4.64
CA GLU A 296 10.38 19.57 -3.26
C GLU A 296 9.78 20.92 -2.82
N HIS A 297 9.72 21.90 -3.72
CA HIS A 297 9.15 23.23 -3.40
C HIS A 297 7.63 23.23 -3.28
N ALA A 298 6.95 22.29 -3.93
CA ALA A 298 5.48 22.21 -3.97
C ALA A 298 4.91 21.20 -2.97
N SER A 299 5.73 20.26 -2.49
CA SER A 299 5.28 19.17 -1.63
C SER A 299 6.23 18.92 -0.47
N SER A 300 5.71 19.04 0.75
CA SER A 300 6.44 18.70 1.98
C SER A 300 6.82 17.22 2.03
N ILE A 301 6.03 16.34 1.41
CA ILE A 301 6.34 14.90 1.30
C ILE A 301 7.60 14.72 0.45
N ALA A 302 7.66 15.40 -0.70
CA ALA A 302 8.82 15.33 -1.58
C ALA A 302 10.07 15.91 -0.89
N ALA A 303 9.97 17.09 -0.28
CA ALA A 303 11.06 17.73 0.46
C ALA A 303 11.64 16.84 1.56
N ARG A 304 10.78 16.22 2.38
CA ARG A 304 11.22 15.29 3.43
C ARG A 304 11.79 14.01 2.84
N GLY A 305 11.15 13.47 1.79
CA GLY A 305 11.59 12.28 1.09
C GLY A 305 13.02 12.42 0.59
N VAL A 306 13.35 13.51 -0.10
CA VAL A 306 14.71 13.80 -0.60
C VAL A 306 15.74 13.78 0.54
N LYS A 307 15.44 14.44 1.66
CA LYS A 307 16.35 14.51 2.81
C LYS A 307 16.55 13.15 3.48
N LEU A 308 15.46 12.41 3.73
CA LEU A 308 15.51 11.08 4.33
C LEU A 308 16.29 10.10 3.45
N ILE A 309 15.96 10.04 2.16
CA ILE A 309 16.63 9.16 1.19
C ILE A 309 18.10 9.52 1.08
N GLY A 310 18.44 10.82 1.05
CA GLY A 310 19.82 11.27 1.05
C GLY A 310 20.60 10.78 2.27
N ALA A 311 20.06 11.03 3.47
CA ALA A 311 20.71 10.62 4.72
C ALA A 311 20.88 9.10 4.82
N LEU A 312 19.87 8.31 4.43
CA LEU A 312 19.99 6.85 4.42
C LEU A 312 20.98 6.34 3.35
N ALA A 313 21.03 6.98 2.18
CA ALA A 313 21.97 6.61 1.12
C ALA A 313 23.43 6.94 1.47
N ASP A 314 23.66 7.93 2.34
CA ASP A 314 25.01 8.23 2.84
C ASP A 314 25.56 7.09 3.72
N LEU A 315 24.70 6.29 4.38
CA LEU A 315 25.11 5.08 5.10
C LEU A 315 25.72 4.03 4.17
N GLU A 316 25.23 3.93 2.93
CA GLU A 316 25.80 3.02 1.91
C GLU A 316 27.26 3.36 1.57
N ARG A 317 27.63 4.65 1.72
CA ARG A 317 28.93 5.20 1.35
C ARG A 317 29.93 5.19 2.49
N TRP A 318 29.50 4.83 3.71
CA TRP A 318 30.35 4.83 4.90
C TRP A 318 31.36 3.65 4.83
N PRO A 319 32.68 3.90 4.68
CA PRO A 319 33.66 2.84 4.39
C PRO A 319 33.85 1.83 5.53
N GLU A 320 33.77 2.29 6.78
CA GLU A 320 33.93 1.46 7.98
C GLU A 320 32.60 0.93 8.56
N GLY A 321 31.45 1.37 8.01
CA GLY A 321 30.11 1.15 8.55
C GLY A 321 29.90 1.72 9.98
N PRO A 322 28.67 2.08 10.38
CA PRO A 322 28.36 2.22 11.80
C PRO A 322 28.56 0.87 12.50
N LYS A 323 28.99 0.87 13.78
CA LYS A 323 29.07 -0.36 14.60
C LYS A 323 27.73 -1.10 14.66
N ASP A 324 26.65 -0.34 14.64
CA ASP A 324 25.28 -0.82 14.48
C ASP A 324 24.56 0.08 13.44
N ILE A 325 24.45 -0.43 12.22
CA ILE A 325 23.83 0.29 11.10
C ILE A 325 22.33 0.46 11.30
N GLU A 326 21.69 -0.45 12.03
CA GLU A 326 20.26 -0.44 12.28
C GLU A 326 19.90 0.60 13.34
N GLU A 327 20.73 0.73 14.38
CA GLU A 327 20.62 1.81 15.36
C GLU A 327 20.73 3.17 14.66
N GLU A 328 21.70 3.34 13.77
CA GLU A 328 21.91 4.58 13.02
C GLU A 328 20.74 4.90 12.08
N MET A 329 20.25 3.91 11.33
CA MET A 329 19.03 4.05 10.52
C MET A 329 17.85 4.47 11.38
N GLY A 330 17.67 3.83 12.54
CA GLY A 330 16.65 4.18 13.51
C GLY A 330 16.81 5.59 14.08
N ARG A 331 18.05 6.07 14.30
CA ARG A 331 18.34 7.45 14.73
C ARG A 331 17.97 8.46 13.67
N LEU A 332 18.39 8.25 12.42
CA LEU A 332 18.05 9.12 11.29
C LEU A 332 16.54 9.23 11.13
N VAL A 333 15.85 8.10 11.09
CA VAL A 333 14.38 8.04 11.02
C VAL A 333 13.72 8.83 12.16
N ARG A 334 14.17 8.64 13.40
CA ARG A 334 13.66 9.37 14.57
C ARG A 334 13.90 10.87 14.47
N GLN A 335 15.05 11.29 13.96
CA GLN A 335 15.37 12.70 13.74
C GLN A 335 14.42 13.33 12.72
N PHE A 336 14.15 12.63 11.61
CA PHE A 336 13.20 13.11 10.60
C PHE A 336 11.76 13.13 11.12
N ALA A 337 11.35 12.12 11.88
CA ALA A 337 10.06 12.09 12.58
C ALA A 337 9.90 13.26 13.58
N ALA A 338 10.93 13.56 14.38
CA ALA A 338 10.89 14.63 15.37
C ALA A 338 10.90 16.04 14.73
N SER A 339 11.47 16.18 13.54
CA SER A 339 11.45 17.44 12.79
C SER A 339 10.03 17.86 12.33
N ASP A 340 9.09 16.92 12.31
CA ASP A 340 7.68 17.12 11.97
C ASP A 340 6.89 17.87 13.08
N GLY A 341 7.31 17.73 14.34
CA GLY A 341 6.63 18.28 15.52
C GLY A 341 6.82 19.78 15.76
N ARG A 342 7.70 20.47 15.02
CA ARG A 342 7.88 21.94 15.15
C ARG A 342 6.88 22.74 14.31
N GLY A 343 6.07 22.08 13.48
CA GLY A 343 5.11 22.69 12.57
C GLY A 343 3.72 22.84 13.16
N HIS A 344 3.05 21.75 13.51
CA HIS A 344 1.71 21.71 14.11
C HIS A 344 1.60 20.38 14.87
N GLY A 345 1.04 20.39 16.09
CA GLY A 345 1.06 19.26 17.02
C GLY A 345 0.45 17.96 16.47
N MET A 346 1.29 17.08 15.95
CA MET A 346 1.03 15.64 15.82
C MET A 346 1.84 14.91 16.90
N ALA A 347 1.17 14.01 17.62
CA ALA A 347 1.74 13.32 18.76
C ALA A 347 2.89 12.39 18.34
N GLN A 348 3.98 12.46 19.08
CA GLN A 348 5.26 11.75 18.91
C GLN A 348 5.15 10.22 18.73
N ALA A 349 4.00 9.63 19.08
CA ALA A 349 3.69 8.21 18.92
C ALA A 349 3.24 7.80 17.50
N GLU A 350 2.64 8.71 16.72
CA GLU A 350 2.19 8.39 15.35
C GLU A 350 3.36 8.24 14.37
N ALA A 351 4.45 8.97 14.58
CA ALA A 351 5.64 8.87 13.74
C ALA A 351 6.50 7.62 14.02
N GLN A 352 6.37 7.02 15.21
CA GLN A 352 7.03 5.76 15.57
C GLN A 352 6.49 4.60 14.73
N GLY A 353 5.16 4.48 14.58
CA GLY A 353 4.51 3.40 13.82
C GLY A 353 4.66 3.48 12.28
N ILE A 354 5.15 4.60 11.75
CA ILE A 354 5.32 4.82 10.30
C ILE A 354 6.55 4.11 9.74
N VAL A 355 7.59 3.90 10.55
CA VAL A 355 8.86 3.28 10.08
C VAL A 355 9.19 1.99 10.79
N PHE A 356 8.82 1.86 12.06
CA PHE A 356 9.02 0.64 12.83
C PHE A 356 7.73 0.36 13.62
N PRO A 357 6.88 -0.60 13.20
CA PRO A 357 5.73 -0.97 14.02
C PRO A 357 6.21 -1.42 15.42
N PRO A 358 5.39 -1.25 16.47
CA PRO A 358 5.70 -1.80 17.78
C PRO A 358 5.69 -3.33 17.65
N LEU A 359 6.86 -3.89 17.36
CA LEU A 359 7.11 -5.32 17.46
C LEU A 359 7.00 -5.74 18.92
N SER A 360 6.68 -7.01 19.18
CA SER A 360 6.85 -7.56 20.53
C SER A 360 8.29 -7.36 21.00
N GLN A 361 8.48 -7.21 22.30
CA GLN A 361 9.81 -7.07 22.93
C GLN A 361 10.76 -8.17 22.41
N ASP A 362 10.25 -9.39 22.20
CA ASP A 362 10.98 -10.54 21.67
C ASP A 362 11.63 -10.31 20.29
N VAL A 363 11.00 -9.57 19.36
CA VAL A 363 11.59 -9.32 18.04
C VAL A 363 12.64 -8.21 18.12
N TRP A 364 12.43 -7.21 18.99
CA TRP A 364 13.47 -6.22 19.27
C TRP A 364 14.66 -6.84 20.00
N ASP A 365 14.43 -7.84 20.85
CA ASP A 365 15.49 -8.59 21.52
C ASP A 365 16.26 -9.46 20.52
N ILE A 366 15.60 -10.14 19.58
CA ILE A 366 16.26 -10.86 18.47
C ILE A 366 17.05 -9.88 17.58
N PHE A 367 16.49 -8.70 17.31
CA PHE A 367 17.12 -7.64 16.49
C PHE A 367 18.38 -7.06 17.16
N ASN A 368 18.34 -6.78 18.47
CA ASN A 368 19.45 -6.20 19.21
C ASN A 368 20.51 -7.24 19.66
N THR A 369 20.16 -8.53 19.79
CA THR A 369 21.09 -9.58 20.26
C THR A 369 21.88 -10.26 19.14
N GLY A 370 21.55 -10.00 17.87
CA GLY A 370 22.20 -10.57 16.68
C GLY A 370 23.70 -10.26 16.54
N GLY A 371 24.25 -9.34 17.33
CA GLY A 371 25.68 -9.01 17.36
C GLY A 371 26.49 -9.66 18.48
N SER A 372 25.85 -10.24 19.52
CA SER A 372 26.57 -10.63 20.74
C SER A 372 26.23 -12.02 21.28
N VAL A 373 25.04 -12.55 21.03
CA VAL A 373 24.58 -13.77 21.74
C VAL A 373 24.82 -15.06 20.95
N PHE A 374 25.11 -14.99 19.64
CA PHE A 374 25.41 -16.18 18.83
C PHE A 374 26.86 -16.66 18.91
N SER A 375 27.78 -15.91 19.54
CA SER A 375 29.16 -16.36 19.73
C SER A 375 29.35 -17.22 20.99
N GLU A 376 28.44 -17.17 21.96
CA GLU A 376 28.58 -17.90 23.23
C GLU A 376 27.78 -19.22 23.28
N TYR A 377 26.79 -19.41 22.40
CA TYR A 377 26.00 -20.65 22.36
C TYR A 377 26.59 -21.78 21.51
N LEU A 378 27.80 -21.60 20.94
CA LEU A 378 28.52 -22.61 20.17
C LEU A 378 29.83 -23.08 20.83
N MET A 379 30.08 -22.72 22.10
CA MET A 379 31.31 -23.09 22.81
C MET A 379 31.13 -23.85 24.13
N ASP A 380 29.94 -24.34 24.47
CA ASP A 380 29.82 -25.19 25.64
C ASP A 380 28.87 -26.38 25.45
N GLN A 381 29.43 -27.55 25.75
CA GLN A 381 28.81 -28.86 25.97
C GLN A 381 28.71 -29.83 24.77
N ASP A 382 29.89 -30.21 24.30
CA ASP A 382 30.46 -31.57 24.39
C ASP A 382 29.68 -32.66 25.17
N PHE A 383 29.65 -33.89 24.58
CA PHE A 383 29.35 -35.25 25.12
C PHE A 383 27.85 -35.63 25.36
N GLN A 384 27.31 -36.83 25.07
CA GLN A 384 27.85 -38.15 24.68
C GLN A 384 26.70 -39.06 24.17
N ILE A 385 26.99 -39.88 23.15
CA ILE A 385 26.24 -41.06 22.57
C ILE A 385 24.88 -40.79 21.93
#